data_AF-A0A7M2AHN5-F1
#
_entry.id   AF-A0A7M2AHN5-F1
#
_cell.length_a   1.000
_cell.length_b   1.000
_cell.length_c   1.000
_cell.angle_alpha   90.00
_cell.angle_beta   90.00
_cell.angle_gamma   90.00
#
_symmetry.space_group_name_H-M   'P 1'
#
loop_
_entity.id
_entity.type
_entity.pdbx_description
1 polymer ?
#
loop_
_entity_poly.entity_id
_entity_poly.type
_entity_poly.pdbx_seq_one_letter_code
_entity_poly.pdbx_strand_id
1 'polypeptide(L)'
;MRKSILKSLKPDIIVEMLDMAVAFENWSKVMERADMLYQCVQCIHEERQEYQAKRLPLPFIHTERPLIYYHGFSLQMRGMAHQKMGQVDQARACIDQYAELGGMEELDEAGTQVVQEFRHRAQVNRYALEIDAGNAELLEAYVNFLLEHPEECIAGLRTIIEAAVRYRWQIDRVLHMFASRVQGIGREMDSSNNRDMEYILPRWFNLHTLHAIYIQMALILLIRLKGSLIRYCHAGTSQDFRSRTLEGVTR
;
A
#
# COMPACT_ATOMS: atom_id res chain seq x y z
N MET A 1 27.87 1.79 35.35
CA MET A 1 26.77 0.92 34.87
C MET A 1 25.98 1.69 33.82
N ARG A 2 26.08 1.34 32.53
CA ARG A 2 25.10 1.84 31.54
C ARG A 2 23.74 1.32 31.98
N LYS A 3 22.74 2.20 32.17
CA LYS A 3 21.34 1.76 32.23
C LYS A 3 21.10 0.98 30.94
N SER A 4 20.65 -0.28 31.05
CA SER A 4 20.35 -1.08 29.88
C SER A 4 19.34 -0.33 29.03
N ILE A 5 19.74 -0.06 27.79
CA ILE A 5 18.98 0.69 26.80
C ILE A 5 17.63 -0.01 26.55
N LEU A 6 17.63 -1.34 26.69
CA LEU A 6 16.46 -2.23 26.61
C LEU A 6 15.35 -1.91 27.60
N LYS A 7 15.66 -1.28 28.75
CA LYS A 7 14.63 -0.86 29.72
C LYS A 7 14.01 0.50 29.42
N SER A 8 14.65 1.28 28.55
CA SER A 8 14.23 2.65 28.23
C SER A 8 13.62 2.81 26.84
N LEU A 9 14.00 1.96 25.88
CA LEU A 9 13.42 2.02 24.55
C LEU A 9 12.10 1.28 24.48
N LYS A 10 11.12 1.96 23.88
CA LYS A 10 9.77 1.46 23.62
C LYS A 10 9.50 1.63 22.13
N PRO A 11 9.86 0.63 21.29
CA PRO A 11 9.62 0.66 19.85
C PRO A 11 8.16 0.99 19.52
N ASP A 12 7.22 0.49 20.32
CA ASP A 12 5.78 0.71 20.18
C ASP A 12 5.40 2.20 20.21
N ILE A 13 5.96 2.97 21.15
CA ILE A 13 5.71 4.42 21.22
C ILE A 13 6.24 5.12 19.97
N ILE A 14 7.38 4.67 19.43
CA ILE A 14 7.93 5.28 18.21
C ILE A 14 7.02 4.97 17.01
N VAL A 15 6.40 3.78 16.96
CA VAL A 15 5.38 3.42 15.97
C VAL A 15 4.16 4.34 16.08
N GLU A 16 3.66 4.61 17.28
CA GLU A 16 2.55 5.56 17.47
C GLU A 16 2.91 6.98 16.99
N MET A 17 4.14 7.43 17.28
CA MET A 17 4.65 8.72 16.81
C MET A 17 4.80 8.77 15.28
N LEU A 18 5.20 7.66 14.67
CA LEU A 18 5.24 7.51 13.21
C LEU A 18 3.84 7.65 12.63
N ASP A 19 2.88 6.89 13.13
CA ASP A 19 1.48 6.94 12.70
C ASP A 19 0.91 8.36 12.79
N MET A 20 1.19 9.08 13.88
CA MET A 20 0.81 10.49 14.00
C MET A 20 1.48 11.39 12.96
N ALA A 21 2.79 11.22 12.71
CA ALA A 21 3.50 12.01 11.70
C ALA A 21 2.98 11.74 10.27
N VAL A 22 2.66 10.48 9.95
CA VAL A 22 1.95 10.12 8.70
C VAL A 22 0.60 10.81 8.64
N ALA A 23 -0.12 10.83 9.76
CA ALA A 23 -1.46 11.41 9.81
C ALA A 23 -1.49 12.90 9.46
N PHE A 24 -0.43 13.62 9.79
CA PHE A 24 -0.24 15.02 9.46
C PHE A 24 0.55 15.26 8.17
N GLU A 25 0.84 14.21 7.39
CA GLU A 25 1.69 14.26 6.19
C GLU A 25 3.04 14.95 6.41
N ASN A 26 3.56 14.88 7.64
CA ASN A 26 4.81 15.52 7.98
C ASN A 26 5.97 14.58 7.64
N TRP A 27 6.32 14.50 6.36
CA TRP A 27 7.28 13.52 5.85
C TRP A 27 8.68 13.66 6.45
N SER A 28 9.10 14.87 6.84
CA SER A 28 10.38 15.07 7.53
C SER A 28 10.35 14.46 8.93
N LYS A 29 9.23 14.60 9.65
CA LYS A 29 9.02 13.91 10.93
C LYS A 29 8.86 12.41 10.77
N VAL A 30 8.22 11.93 9.71
CA VAL A 30 8.19 10.51 9.40
C VAL A 30 9.61 9.96 9.25
N MET A 31 10.47 10.63 8.47
CA MET A 31 11.87 10.22 8.32
C MET A 31 12.61 10.19 9.66
N GLU A 32 12.53 11.28 10.43
CA GLU A 32 13.17 11.38 11.76
C GLU A 32 12.75 10.24 12.69
N ARG A 33 11.44 9.95 12.77
CA ARG A 33 10.92 8.89 13.64
C ARG A 33 11.24 7.50 13.11
N ALA A 34 11.30 7.32 11.80
CA ALA A 34 11.67 6.05 11.19
C ALA A 34 13.14 5.74 11.44
N ASP A 35 14.03 6.74 11.33
CA ASP A 35 15.44 6.60 11.68
C ASP A 35 15.62 6.30 13.18
N MET A 36 14.82 6.94 14.05
CA MET A 36 14.81 6.61 15.48
C MET A 36 14.38 5.16 15.74
N LEU A 37 13.37 4.66 15.03
CA LEU A 37 12.92 3.26 15.14
C LEU A 37 13.98 2.30 14.62
N TYR A 38 14.63 2.62 13.51
CA TYR A 38 15.71 1.82 12.95
C TYR A 38 16.88 1.72 13.94
N GLN A 39 17.35 2.85 14.47
CA GLN A 39 18.42 2.90 15.48
C GLN A 39 18.03 2.17 16.77
N CYS A 40 16.76 2.29 17.19
CA CYS A 40 16.22 1.55 18.33
C CYS A 40 16.42 0.03 18.15
N VAL A 41 16.03 -0.50 17.01
CA VAL A 41 16.16 -1.93 16.70
C VAL A 41 17.63 -2.34 16.61
N GLN A 42 18.49 -1.53 15.98
CA GLN A 42 19.92 -1.82 15.88
C GLN A 42 20.58 -1.88 17.27
N CYS A 43 20.31 -0.91 18.14
CA CYS A 43 20.81 -0.92 19.53
C CYS A 43 20.35 -2.17 20.30
N ILE A 44 19.10 -2.58 20.12
CA ILE A 44 18.58 -3.80 20.75
C ILE A 44 19.31 -5.04 20.23
N HIS A 45 19.52 -5.13 18.92
CA HIS A 45 20.18 -6.26 18.29
C HIS A 45 21.66 -6.36 18.71
N GLU A 46 22.40 -5.24 18.70
CA GLU A 46 23.77 -5.16 19.21
C GLU A 46 23.88 -5.62 20.67
N GLU A 47 22.98 -5.16 21.54
CA GLU A 47 22.96 -5.59 22.95
C GLU A 47 22.68 -7.10 23.06
N ARG A 48 21.76 -7.66 22.25
CA ARG A 48 21.51 -9.12 22.21
C ARG A 48 22.74 -9.91 21.77
N GLN A 49 23.42 -9.47 20.71
CA GLN A 49 24.65 -10.11 20.23
C GLN A 49 25.74 -10.11 21.31
N GLU A 50 25.90 -9.01 22.05
CA GLU A 50 26.85 -8.96 23.16
C GLU A 50 26.53 -9.98 24.27
N TYR A 51 25.25 -10.15 24.60
CA TYR A 51 24.82 -11.14 25.60
C TYR A 51 25.09 -12.56 25.12
N GLN A 52 24.78 -12.87 23.86
CA GLN A 52 25.07 -14.17 23.25
C GLN A 52 26.58 -14.47 23.24
N ALA A 53 27.41 -13.50 22.85
CA ALA A 53 28.86 -13.64 22.85
C ALA A 53 29.42 -13.92 24.25
N LYS A 54 28.81 -13.33 25.29
CA LYS A 54 29.16 -13.55 26.70
C LYS A 54 28.48 -14.80 27.31
N ARG A 55 27.69 -15.55 26.52
CA ARG A 55 26.85 -16.68 26.97
C ARG A 55 25.95 -16.33 28.15
N LEU A 56 25.49 -15.09 28.20
CA LEU A 56 24.54 -14.60 29.20
C LEU A 56 23.11 -14.90 28.74
N PRO A 57 22.17 -15.12 29.68
CA PRO A 57 20.76 -15.23 29.34
C PRO A 57 20.29 -13.96 28.66
N LEU A 58 19.64 -14.11 27.50
CA LEU A 58 19.11 -12.98 26.75
C LEU A 58 18.09 -12.20 27.59
N PRO A 59 18.20 -10.87 27.64
CA PRO A 59 17.20 -10.05 28.31
C PRO A 59 15.86 -10.17 27.56
N PHE A 60 14.79 -10.43 28.31
CA PHE A 60 13.44 -10.36 27.76
C PHE A 60 13.10 -8.91 27.45
N ILE A 61 12.71 -8.65 26.21
CA ILE A 61 12.29 -7.33 25.75
C ILE A 61 10.79 -7.43 25.54
N HIS A 62 10.05 -6.61 26.28
CA HIS A 62 8.60 -6.57 26.14
C HIS A 62 8.25 -5.62 25.01
N THR A 63 7.92 -6.18 23.85
CA THR A 63 7.39 -5.49 22.67
C THR A 63 6.07 -6.15 22.25
N GLU A 64 5.17 -5.39 21.66
CA GLU A 64 3.87 -5.91 21.21
C GLU A 64 4.02 -6.82 19.97
N ARG A 65 5.07 -6.59 19.17
CA ARG A 65 5.38 -7.38 17.97
C ARG A 65 6.82 -7.91 18.00
N PRO A 66 7.19 -8.88 17.14
CA PRO A 66 8.57 -9.33 17.01
C PRO A 66 9.50 -8.19 16.58
N LEU A 67 10.78 -8.21 17.01
CA LEU A 67 11.74 -7.14 16.67
C LEU A 67 11.89 -6.90 15.16
N ILE A 68 11.82 -7.97 14.37
CA ILE A 68 11.91 -7.90 12.91
C ILE A 68 10.79 -7.05 12.29
N TYR A 69 9.62 -6.96 12.95
CA TYR A 69 8.54 -6.08 12.53
C TYR A 69 8.97 -4.61 12.57
N TYR A 70 9.54 -4.16 13.69
CA TYR A 70 9.96 -2.76 13.83
C TYR A 70 11.11 -2.44 12.86
N HIS A 71 11.98 -3.40 12.57
CA HIS A 71 13.00 -3.24 11.54
C HIS A 71 12.38 -2.98 10.17
N GLY A 72 11.53 -3.90 9.70
CA GLY A 72 10.82 -3.75 8.43
C GLY A 72 9.98 -2.48 8.35
N PHE A 73 9.28 -2.16 9.45
CA PHE A 73 8.41 -0.99 9.52
C PHE A 73 9.22 0.31 9.42
N SER A 74 10.36 0.40 10.10
CA SER A 74 11.24 1.58 10.00
C SER A 74 11.71 1.81 8.56
N LEU A 75 12.12 0.75 7.85
CA LEU A 75 12.53 0.82 6.44
C LEU A 75 11.37 1.18 5.51
N GLN A 76 10.19 0.60 5.73
CA GLN A 76 8.97 0.94 4.99
C GLN A 76 8.62 2.43 5.14
N MET A 77 8.72 2.98 6.35
CA MET A 77 8.44 4.39 6.66
C MET A 77 9.45 5.34 6.02
N ARG A 78 10.75 4.99 6.02
CA ARG A 78 11.78 5.74 5.28
C ARG A 78 11.49 5.74 3.79
N GLY A 79 11.14 4.59 3.23
CA GLY A 79 10.79 4.43 1.82
C GLY A 79 9.60 5.33 1.42
N MET A 80 8.54 5.35 2.22
CA MET A 80 7.42 6.26 1.98
C MET A 80 7.84 7.73 2.06
N ALA A 81 8.58 8.12 3.11
CA ALA A 81 9.01 9.51 3.26
C ALA A 81 9.81 9.98 2.03
N HIS A 82 10.74 9.14 1.54
CA HIS A 82 11.46 9.39 0.30
C HIS A 82 10.52 9.53 -0.90
N GLN A 83 9.57 8.60 -1.08
CA GLN A 83 8.59 8.67 -2.18
C GLN A 83 7.80 9.98 -2.15
N LYS A 84 7.28 10.36 -0.98
CA LYS A 84 6.48 11.58 -0.81
C LYS A 84 7.29 12.88 -0.95
N MET A 85 8.61 12.80 -0.76
CA MET A 85 9.55 13.88 -1.06
C MET A 85 10.07 13.87 -2.51
N GLY A 86 9.60 12.94 -3.37
CA GLY A 86 10.03 12.83 -4.77
C GLY A 86 11.39 12.15 -4.97
N GLN A 87 11.93 11.50 -3.94
CA GLN A 87 13.23 10.83 -3.92
C GLN A 87 13.07 9.35 -4.31
N VAL A 88 12.80 9.09 -5.59
CA VAL A 88 12.39 7.77 -6.10
C VAL A 88 13.44 6.68 -5.86
N ASP A 89 14.71 6.96 -6.13
CA ASP A 89 15.78 5.95 -6.01
C ASP A 89 16.02 5.55 -4.55
N GLN A 90 15.95 6.51 -3.63
CA GLN A 90 16.05 6.25 -2.19
C GLN A 90 14.85 5.45 -1.70
N ALA A 91 13.63 5.78 -2.18
CA ALA A 91 12.44 5.01 -1.86
C ALA A 91 12.58 3.55 -2.33
N ARG A 92 13.06 3.34 -3.56
CA ARG A 92 13.35 2.01 -4.13
C ARG A 92 14.36 1.24 -3.28
N ALA A 93 15.47 1.87 -2.91
CA ALA A 93 16.48 1.24 -2.07
C ALA A 93 15.94 0.82 -0.69
N CYS A 94 15.01 1.57 -0.11
CA CYS A 94 14.33 1.16 1.12
C CYS A 94 13.42 -0.07 0.88
N ILE A 95 12.66 -0.08 -0.22
CA ILE A 95 11.81 -1.22 -0.62
C ILE A 95 12.64 -2.50 -0.74
N ASP A 96 13.75 -2.44 -1.45
CA ASP A 96 14.63 -3.59 -1.66
C ASP A 96 15.18 -4.12 -0.32
N GLN A 97 15.50 -3.23 0.63
CA GLN A 97 15.98 -3.64 1.96
C GLN A 97 14.92 -4.40 2.76
N TYR A 98 13.67 -3.94 2.80
CA TYR A 98 12.64 -4.63 3.59
C TYR A 98 11.96 -5.77 2.83
N ALA A 99 12.19 -5.92 1.53
CA ALA A 99 11.79 -7.11 0.78
C ALA A 99 12.55 -8.38 1.22
N GLU A 100 13.78 -8.20 1.71
CA GLU A 100 14.70 -9.28 2.09
C GLU A 100 15.13 -9.20 3.57
N LEU A 101 14.16 -9.00 4.47
CA LEU A 101 14.39 -8.91 5.93
C LEU A 101 14.95 -10.19 6.58
N GLY A 102 14.95 -11.32 5.88
CA GLY A 102 15.29 -12.64 6.45
C GLY A 102 16.74 -12.80 6.92
N GLY A 103 17.62 -11.84 6.66
CA GLY A 103 19.06 -11.94 6.97
C GLY A 103 19.46 -11.70 8.43
N MET A 104 18.55 -11.27 9.31
CA MET A 104 18.95 -10.70 10.62
C MET A 104 19.02 -11.67 11.80
N GLU A 105 18.36 -12.82 11.80
CA GLU A 105 18.34 -13.74 12.96
C GLU A 105 17.72 -15.10 12.61
N GLU A 106 17.84 -16.09 13.49
CA GLU A 106 16.96 -17.27 13.45
C GLU A 106 15.53 -16.81 13.76
N LEU A 107 14.66 -16.89 12.76
CA LEU A 107 13.26 -16.46 12.87
C LEU A 107 12.42 -17.59 13.45
N ASP A 108 11.62 -17.28 14.47
CA ASP A 108 10.51 -18.12 14.87
C ASP A 108 9.35 -18.01 13.87
N GLU A 109 8.25 -18.72 14.13
CA GLU A 109 7.07 -18.72 13.25
C GLU A 109 6.49 -17.30 13.08
N ALA A 110 6.41 -16.53 14.17
CA ALA A 110 5.92 -15.16 14.16
C ALA A 110 6.84 -14.23 13.34
N GLY A 111 8.16 -14.35 13.49
CA GLY A 111 9.15 -13.62 12.70
C GLY A 111 9.09 -13.98 11.21
N THR A 112 8.89 -15.26 10.89
CA THR A 112 8.74 -15.74 9.51
C THR A 112 7.48 -15.16 8.86
N GLN A 113 6.36 -15.12 9.58
CA GLN A 113 5.13 -14.49 9.11
C GLN A 113 5.34 -13.01 8.80
N VAL A 114 6.03 -12.28 9.68
CA VAL A 114 6.35 -10.86 9.47
C VAL A 114 7.20 -10.66 8.22
N VAL A 115 8.21 -11.51 7.97
CA VAL A 115 9.03 -11.40 6.75
C VAL A 115 8.20 -11.61 5.48
N GLN A 116 7.29 -12.59 5.46
CA GLN A 116 6.41 -12.79 4.30
C GLN A 116 5.47 -11.60 4.10
N GLU A 117 4.95 -11.02 5.18
CA GLU A 117 4.11 -9.82 5.11
C GLU A 117 4.88 -8.64 4.51
N PHE A 118 6.11 -8.38 4.97
CA PHE A 118 6.93 -7.29 4.43
C PHE A 118 7.34 -7.53 2.97
N ARG A 119 7.58 -8.78 2.57
CA ARG A 119 7.83 -9.14 1.17
C ARG A 119 6.63 -8.81 0.29
N HIS A 120 5.42 -9.15 0.74
CA HIS A 120 4.20 -8.77 0.03
C HIS A 120 4.04 -7.24 -0.05
N ARG A 121 4.17 -6.55 1.09
CA ARG A 121 4.14 -5.07 1.14
C ARG A 121 5.19 -4.44 0.21
N ALA A 122 6.37 -5.04 0.10
CA ALA A 122 7.44 -4.55 -0.78
C ALA A 122 7.02 -4.62 -2.25
N GLN A 123 6.39 -5.73 -2.65
CA GLN A 123 5.86 -5.90 -4.00
C GLN A 123 4.79 -4.85 -4.33
N VAL A 124 3.82 -4.64 -3.44
CA VAL A 124 2.76 -3.62 -3.61
C VAL A 124 3.38 -2.23 -3.74
N ASN A 125 4.26 -1.87 -2.81
CA ASN A 125 4.89 -0.55 -2.77
C ASN A 125 5.84 -0.32 -3.95
N ARG A 126 6.50 -1.37 -4.46
CA ARG A 126 7.36 -1.30 -5.65
C ARG A 126 6.54 -0.90 -6.87
N TYR A 127 5.41 -1.57 -7.10
CA TYR A 127 4.52 -1.19 -8.20
C TYR A 127 4.01 0.24 -8.04
N ALA A 128 3.51 0.59 -6.86
CA ALA A 128 2.98 1.93 -6.62
C ALA A 128 4.04 3.02 -6.86
N LEU A 129 5.28 2.82 -6.40
CA LEU A 129 6.39 3.75 -6.59
C LEU A 129 6.72 3.94 -8.09
N GLU A 130 6.82 2.85 -8.84
CA GLU A 130 7.18 2.90 -10.26
C GLU A 130 6.09 3.56 -11.10
N ILE A 131 4.82 3.28 -10.80
CA ILE A 131 3.68 3.92 -11.45
C ILE A 131 3.62 5.42 -11.11
N ASP A 132 3.82 5.78 -9.84
CA ASP A 132 3.93 7.19 -9.42
C ASP A 132 5.08 7.93 -10.12
N ALA A 133 6.17 7.22 -10.44
CA ALA A 133 7.33 7.74 -11.16
C ALA A 133 7.13 7.82 -12.68
N GLY A 134 6.01 7.30 -13.21
CA GLY A 134 5.68 7.35 -14.64
C GLY A 134 6.23 6.18 -15.46
N ASN A 135 6.52 5.05 -14.83
CA ASN A 135 6.94 3.85 -15.54
C ASN A 135 5.73 3.10 -16.13
N ALA A 136 5.32 3.49 -17.33
CA ALA A 136 4.14 2.92 -18.01
C ALA A 136 4.28 1.43 -18.35
N GLU A 137 5.51 0.93 -18.49
CA GLU A 137 5.79 -0.47 -18.85
C GLU A 137 5.31 -1.45 -17.77
N LEU A 138 5.26 -1.00 -16.51
CA LEU A 138 4.80 -1.81 -15.38
C LEU A 138 3.28 -1.73 -15.16
N LEU A 139 2.55 -0.91 -15.92
CA LEU A 139 1.11 -0.72 -15.71
C LEU A 139 0.31 -2.02 -15.90
N GLU A 140 0.60 -2.79 -16.94
CA GLU A 140 -0.11 -4.05 -17.18
C GLU A 140 0.18 -5.09 -16.09
N ALA A 141 1.44 -5.22 -15.70
CA ALA A 141 1.84 -6.10 -14.61
C ALA A 141 1.17 -5.70 -13.28
N TYR A 142 1.11 -4.40 -12.98
CA TYR A 142 0.44 -3.92 -11.77
C TYR A 142 -1.06 -4.17 -11.81
N VAL A 143 -1.72 -3.95 -12.96
CA VAL A 143 -3.15 -4.24 -13.13
C VAL A 143 -3.45 -5.72 -12.89
N ASN A 144 -2.63 -6.63 -13.42
CA ASN A 144 -2.79 -8.07 -13.19
C ASN A 144 -2.58 -8.42 -11.71
N PHE A 145 -1.56 -7.85 -11.07
CA PHE A 145 -1.35 -8.00 -9.63
C PHE A 145 -2.58 -7.56 -8.81
N LEU A 146 -3.17 -6.40 -9.12
CA LEU A 146 -4.38 -5.91 -8.43
C LEU A 146 -5.62 -6.79 -8.69
N LEU A 147 -5.65 -7.55 -9.79
CA LEU A 147 -6.73 -8.52 -10.03
C LEU A 147 -6.59 -9.78 -9.18
N GLU A 148 -5.35 -10.16 -8.83
CA GLU A 148 -5.02 -11.29 -7.97
C GLU A 148 -5.10 -10.92 -6.48
N HIS A 149 -4.96 -9.63 -6.15
CA HIS A 149 -4.98 -9.07 -4.79
C HIS A 149 -6.11 -8.04 -4.61
N PRO A 150 -7.38 -8.47 -4.45
CA PRO A 150 -8.53 -7.57 -4.30
C PRO A 150 -8.42 -6.57 -3.15
N GLU A 151 -7.72 -6.93 -2.08
CA GLU A 151 -7.42 -6.09 -0.91
C GLU A 151 -6.61 -4.82 -1.27
N GLU A 152 -5.78 -4.89 -2.32
CA GLU A 152 -4.96 -3.77 -2.79
C GLU A 152 -5.66 -2.93 -3.88
N CYS A 153 -6.83 -3.36 -4.36
CA CYS A 153 -7.48 -2.82 -5.55
C CYS A 153 -7.79 -1.32 -5.46
N ILE A 154 -8.39 -0.86 -4.37
CA ILE A 154 -8.73 0.57 -4.20
C ILE A 154 -7.47 1.43 -4.18
N ALA A 155 -6.49 0.99 -3.39
CA ALA A 155 -5.20 1.62 -3.22
C ALA A 155 -4.46 1.77 -4.54
N GLY A 156 -4.32 0.66 -5.28
CA GLY A 156 -3.61 0.64 -6.56
C GLY A 156 -4.33 1.39 -7.67
N LEU A 157 -5.66 1.34 -7.73
CA LEU A 157 -6.44 2.14 -8.68
C LEU A 157 -6.19 3.64 -8.46
N ARG A 158 -6.21 4.10 -7.21
CA ARG A 158 -5.91 5.51 -6.91
C ARG A 158 -4.57 5.92 -7.51
N THR A 159 -3.50 5.14 -7.27
CA THR A 159 -2.17 5.39 -7.82
C THR A 159 -2.15 5.40 -9.35
N ILE A 160 -2.80 4.42 -10.01
CA ILE A 160 -2.89 4.37 -11.48
C ILE A 160 -3.60 5.62 -12.03
N ILE A 161 -4.67 6.08 -11.39
CA ILE A 161 -5.44 7.24 -11.84
C ILE A 161 -4.67 8.54 -11.64
N GLU A 162 -4.03 8.71 -10.49
CA GLU A 162 -3.16 9.87 -10.23
C GLU A 162 -2.00 9.94 -11.25
N ALA A 163 -1.35 8.81 -11.52
CA ALA A 163 -0.32 8.71 -12.55
C ALA A 163 -0.88 8.98 -13.96
N ALA A 164 -2.05 8.42 -14.29
CA ALA A 164 -2.67 8.64 -15.59
C ALA A 164 -3.03 10.11 -15.83
N VAL A 165 -3.48 10.83 -14.81
CA VAL A 165 -3.71 12.29 -14.89
C VAL A 165 -2.39 13.02 -15.07
N ARG A 166 -1.36 12.68 -14.29
CA ARG A 166 -0.03 13.33 -14.33
C ARG A 166 0.67 13.15 -15.68
N TYR A 167 0.67 11.94 -16.20
CA TYR A 167 1.41 11.53 -17.40
C TYR A 167 0.53 11.40 -18.65
N ARG A 168 -0.77 11.72 -18.53
CA ARG A 168 -1.78 11.66 -19.61
C ARG A 168 -1.94 10.27 -20.22
N TRP A 169 -1.92 9.23 -19.40
CA TRP A 169 -2.14 7.85 -19.84
C TRP A 169 -3.62 7.56 -20.11
N GLN A 170 -3.88 6.74 -21.13
CA GLN A 170 -5.22 6.21 -21.41
C GLN A 170 -5.46 4.94 -20.59
N ILE A 171 -6.33 5.04 -19.59
CA ILE A 171 -6.64 3.94 -18.67
C ILE A 171 -8.07 3.41 -18.79
N ASP A 172 -8.78 3.73 -19.90
CA ASP A 172 -10.17 3.30 -20.13
C ASP A 172 -10.36 1.79 -19.98
N ARG A 173 -9.44 1.00 -20.52
CA ARG A 173 -9.46 -0.46 -20.39
C ARG A 173 -9.32 -0.90 -18.93
N VAL A 174 -8.40 -0.30 -18.20
CA VAL A 174 -8.17 -0.60 -16.77
C VAL A 174 -9.43 -0.28 -15.96
N LEU A 175 -10.00 0.91 -16.13
CA LEU A 175 -11.23 1.31 -15.45
C LEU A 175 -12.39 0.37 -15.76
N HIS A 176 -12.51 -0.11 -17.00
CA HIS A 176 -13.54 -1.06 -17.39
C HIS A 176 -13.37 -2.43 -16.69
N MET A 177 -12.13 -2.92 -16.56
CA MET A 177 -11.83 -4.18 -15.88
C MET A 177 -12.24 -4.16 -14.41
N PHE A 178 -12.05 -3.03 -13.73
CA PHE A 178 -12.39 -2.89 -12.31
C PHE A 178 -13.83 -2.41 -12.05
N ALA A 179 -14.55 -1.92 -13.07
CA ALA A 179 -15.90 -1.37 -12.93
C ALA A 179 -16.92 -2.34 -12.31
N SER A 180 -16.81 -3.65 -12.58
CA SER A 180 -17.67 -4.69 -12.01
C SER A 180 -17.29 -5.05 -10.57
N ARG A 181 -16.00 -4.99 -10.23
CA ARG A 181 -15.48 -5.33 -8.89
C ARG A 181 -15.73 -4.22 -7.87
N VAL A 182 -15.56 -2.96 -8.26
CA VAL A 182 -15.81 -1.80 -7.37
C VAL A 182 -17.28 -1.68 -6.95
N GLN A 183 -18.22 -2.21 -7.74
CA GLN A 183 -19.66 -2.25 -7.39
C GLN A 183 -19.99 -3.20 -6.23
N GLY A 184 -19.15 -4.21 -5.96
CA GLY A 184 -19.31 -5.14 -4.85
C GLY A 184 -18.78 -4.58 -3.52
N ILE A 185 -17.65 -3.87 -3.57
CA ILE A 185 -16.93 -3.39 -2.37
C ILE A 185 -17.75 -2.38 -1.56
N GLY A 186 -18.58 -1.56 -2.23
CA GLY A 186 -19.46 -0.60 -1.56
C GLY A 186 -20.59 -1.23 -0.72
N ARG A 187 -20.82 -2.55 -0.79
CA ARG A 187 -21.84 -3.26 0.00
C ARG A 187 -21.28 -3.98 1.23
N GLU A 188 -19.99 -4.28 1.26
CA GLU A 188 -19.33 -5.01 2.37
C GLU A 188 -18.79 -4.07 3.47
N MET A 189 -18.51 -2.81 3.13
CA MET A 189 -18.12 -1.78 4.10
C MET A 189 -19.25 -1.37 5.06
N ASP A 190 -20.51 -1.63 4.71
CA ASP A 190 -21.68 -1.30 5.55
C ASP A 190 -21.97 -2.38 6.62
N SER A 191 -21.37 -3.56 6.53
CA SER A 191 -21.74 -4.73 7.36
C SER A 191 -20.65 -5.21 8.34
N SER A 192 -19.44 -4.68 8.27
CA SER A 192 -18.29 -5.19 9.04
C SER A 192 -18.02 -4.33 10.28
N ASN A 193 -18.55 -4.78 11.43
CA ASN A 193 -18.31 -4.20 12.75
C ASN A 193 -16.82 -4.35 13.17
N ASN A 194 -15.98 -3.37 12.81
CA ASN A 194 -14.85 -2.75 13.52
C ASN A 194 -14.02 -3.51 14.59
N ARG A 195 -13.85 -4.84 14.55
CA ARG A 195 -12.99 -5.57 15.52
C ARG A 195 -11.88 -6.44 14.94
N ASP A 196 -11.88 -6.71 13.64
CA ASP A 196 -10.83 -7.51 12.99
C ASP A 196 -9.88 -6.64 12.11
N MET A 197 -10.06 -5.33 12.14
CA MET A 197 -9.35 -4.32 11.34
C MET A 197 -8.00 -3.90 11.96
N GLU A 198 -7.24 -4.86 12.49
CA GLU A 198 -5.96 -4.59 13.17
C GLU A 198 -4.76 -5.28 12.48
N TYR A 199 -5.00 -6.13 11.48
CA TYR A 199 -3.95 -7.01 10.92
C TYR A 199 -3.79 -7.00 9.41
N ILE A 200 -4.55 -6.21 8.66
CA ILE A 200 -4.46 -6.22 7.19
C ILE A 200 -4.45 -4.78 6.71
N LEU A 201 -3.35 -4.41 6.05
CA LEU A 201 -3.02 -3.10 5.50
C LEU A 201 -2.61 -2.06 6.54
N PRO A 202 -1.31 -1.74 6.65
CA PRO A 202 -0.92 -0.56 7.38
C PRO A 202 -1.59 0.67 6.76
N ARG A 203 -2.04 1.55 7.66
CA ARG A 203 -2.76 2.83 7.53
C ARG A 203 -2.49 3.75 6.32
N TRP A 204 -1.52 3.46 5.45
CA TRP A 204 -1.02 4.30 4.35
C TRP A 204 -2.08 4.70 3.30
N PHE A 205 -3.18 3.97 3.19
CA PHE A 205 -4.22 4.24 2.19
C PHE A 205 -5.47 4.91 2.74
N ASN A 206 -5.73 4.83 4.05
CA ASN A 206 -6.96 5.37 4.66
C ASN A 206 -6.85 6.80 5.17
N LEU A 207 -5.69 7.45 5.04
CA LEU A 207 -5.47 8.77 5.63
C LEU A 207 -5.89 9.94 4.74
N HIS A 208 -7.04 9.79 4.09
CA HIS A 208 -7.94 10.87 3.68
C HIS A 208 -9.36 10.30 3.57
N THR A 209 -10.03 10.08 4.69
CA THR A 209 -11.44 9.65 4.70
C THR A 209 -12.39 10.66 4.04
N LEU A 210 -11.93 11.82 3.56
CA LEU A 210 -12.74 12.73 2.73
C LEU A 210 -12.21 12.87 1.31
N HIS A 211 -10.89 12.98 1.10
CA HIS A 211 -10.32 13.12 -0.24
C HIS A 211 -10.24 11.79 -0.99
N ALA A 212 -9.91 10.69 -0.31
CA ALA A 212 -9.98 9.35 -0.89
C ALA A 212 -11.46 8.96 -1.13
N ILE A 213 -12.39 9.31 -0.23
CA ILE A 213 -13.82 9.14 -0.49
C ILE A 213 -14.28 9.99 -1.67
N TYR A 214 -13.87 11.26 -1.79
CA TYR A 214 -14.25 12.12 -2.91
C TYR A 214 -13.67 11.64 -4.23
N ILE A 215 -12.40 11.21 -4.25
CA ILE A 215 -11.76 10.61 -5.43
C ILE A 215 -12.44 9.28 -5.77
N GLN A 216 -12.73 8.43 -4.78
CA GLN A 216 -13.42 7.15 -4.98
C GLN A 216 -14.87 7.36 -5.47
N MET A 217 -15.58 8.35 -4.94
CA MET A 217 -16.91 8.78 -5.40
C MET A 217 -16.84 9.36 -6.81
N ALA A 218 -15.86 10.21 -7.11
CA ALA A 218 -15.64 10.78 -8.45
C ALA A 218 -15.24 9.69 -9.44
N LEU A 219 -14.47 8.69 -9.02
CA LEU A 219 -14.07 7.54 -9.82
C LEU A 219 -15.27 6.66 -10.13
N ILE A 220 -16.09 6.36 -9.12
CA ILE A 220 -17.36 5.66 -9.29
C ILE A 220 -18.28 6.45 -10.22
N LEU A 221 -18.35 7.79 -10.10
CA LEU A 221 -19.15 8.64 -10.98
C LEU A 221 -18.61 8.64 -12.41
N LEU A 222 -17.30 8.78 -12.62
CA LEU A 222 -16.67 8.79 -13.94
C LEU A 222 -16.82 7.44 -14.65
N ILE A 223 -16.67 6.34 -13.91
CA ILE A 223 -16.93 4.98 -14.40
C ILE A 223 -18.42 4.82 -14.75
N ARG A 224 -19.34 5.30 -13.90
CA ARG A 224 -20.79 5.25 -14.16
C ARG A 224 -21.23 6.12 -15.35
N LEU A 225 -20.64 7.30 -15.52
CA LEU A 225 -20.93 8.21 -16.64
C LEU A 225 -20.40 7.64 -17.96
N LYS A 226 -19.16 7.14 -18.01
CA LYS A 226 -18.62 6.47 -19.21
C LYS A 226 -19.37 5.17 -19.54
N GLY A 227 -19.71 4.36 -18.54
CA GLY A 227 -20.50 3.14 -18.74
C GLY A 227 -21.94 3.40 -19.21
N SER A 228 -22.53 4.55 -18.86
CA SER A 228 -23.84 4.99 -19.36
C SER A 228 -23.76 5.51 -20.80
N LEU A 229 -22.70 6.27 -21.14
CA LEU A 229 -22.42 6.74 -22.51
C LEU A 229 -22.18 5.59 -23.49
N ILE A 230 -21.41 4.56 -23.10
CA ILE A 230 -21.17 3.38 -23.94
C ILE A 230 -22.46 2.59 -24.18
N ARG A 231 -23.33 2.45 -23.16
CA ARG A 231 -24.66 1.83 -23.32
C ARG A 231 -25.59 2.66 -24.21
N TYR A 232 -25.52 3.98 -24.14
CA TYR A 232 -26.27 4.88 -25.03
C TYR A 232 -25.80 4.77 -26.49
N CYS A 233 -24.48 4.71 -26.73
CA CYS A 233 -23.93 4.52 -28.07
C CYS A 233 -24.30 3.15 -28.65
N HIS A 234 -24.24 2.08 -27.86
CA HIS A 234 -24.66 0.75 -28.31
C HIS A 234 -26.17 0.65 -28.56
N ALA A 235 -27.01 1.28 -27.74
CA ALA A 235 -28.45 1.36 -27.96
C ALA A 235 -28.80 2.16 -29.23
N GLY A 236 -28.08 3.26 -29.49
CA GLY A 236 -28.20 4.05 -30.72
C GLY A 236 -27.83 3.26 -31.98
N THR A 237 -26.73 2.48 -31.94
CA THR A 237 -26.35 1.63 -33.09
C THR A 237 -27.29 0.44 -33.31
N SER A 238 -27.97 -0.07 -32.28
CA SER A 238 -28.92 -1.19 -32.41
C SER A 238 -30.31 -0.74 -32.90
N GLN A 239 -30.72 0.50 -32.60
CA GLN A 239 -31.95 1.06 -33.16
C GLN A 239 -31.79 1.51 -34.62
N ASP A 240 -30.62 2.03 -35.01
CA ASP A 240 -30.38 2.44 -36.40
C ASP A 240 -30.18 1.28 -37.38
N PHE A 241 -29.83 0.08 -36.91
CA PHE A 241 -29.70 -1.09 -37.78
C PHE A 241 -31.04 -1.80 -38.04
N ARG A 242 -32.06 -1.60 -37.18
CA ARG A 242 -33.42 -2.15 -37.38
C ARG A 242 -34.35 -1.25 -38.19
N SER A 243 -34.04 0.04 -38.33
CA SER A 243 -34.83 0.98 -39.14
C SER A 243 -34.44 1.00 -40.62
N ARG A 244 -33.27 0.45 -41.00
CA ARG A 244 -32.79 0.45 -42.41
C ARG A 244 -33.01 -0.85 -43.20
N THR A 245 -33.63 -1.88 -42.62
CA THR A 245 -33.87 -3.16 -43.31
C THR A 245 -35.33 -3.42 -43.70
N LEU A 246 -36.26 -2.47 -43.52
CA LEU A 246 -37.68 -2.66 -43.83
C LEU A 246 -38.30 -1.74 -44.91
N GLU A 247 -37.56 -0.82 -45.53
CA GLU A 247 -38.07 0.05 -46.63
C GLU A 247 -37.69 -0.42 -48.04
N GLY A 248 -37.29 -1.68 -48.21
CA GLY A 248 -36.66 -2.17 -49.43
C GLY A 248 -37.33 -3.34 -50.16
N VAL A 249 -38.59 -3.72 -49.91
CA VAL A 249 -39.28 -4.76 -50.71
C VAL A 249 -40.79 -4.53 -50.73
N THR A 250 -41.31 -3.83 -51.75
CA THR A 250 -42.52 -4.22 -52.50
C THR A 250 -42.74 -3.21 -53.64
N ARG A 251 -42.32 -3.60 -54.84
CA ARG A 251 -42.92 -3.20 -56.10
C ARG A 251 -43.77 -4.36 -56.59
#